data_AF-A0A424L9W4-F1
#
_entry.id   AF-A0A424L9W4-F1
#
_cell.length_a   1.000
_cell.length_b   1.000
_cell.length_c   1.000
_cell.angle_alpha   90.00
_cell.angle_beta   90.00
_cell.angle_gamma   90.00
#
_symmetry.space_group_name_H-M   'P 1'
#
loop_
_entity.id
_entity.type
_entity.pdbx_description
1 polymer ?
#
loop_
_entity_poly.entity_id
_entity_poly.type
_entity_poly.pdbx_seq_one_letter_code
_entity_poly.pdbx_strand_id
1 'polypeptide(L)'
;MNQRPAPVPQDPEAAFSTKTPPALMPRTTPTADDPAGADRLGLTPEEIEQFRRDGYLIKRNLLLGDLYRPILDLLWQQPPITQAGVLRDRPETWVSPGDRWPKENRWGLSSNWMGSEPWPRPDDARPGGAVGERVGRLPYKLTRDRTNDVWRWHGIGHDPDFVGRTTGHPNVMHMAEALLGGPIKKPYRNRGVYAVFPCDLEGPDSALGAHMDQNMTELMVVTYLDDVEPGGGGFTIWPGSPQMLYPTSEQAFNWVATGASHEAMDKVKAEVQPVEFTGKAGDTLFCHGLMVHSAGIHQGRGIRFACIQDMNKSRARTHMRWTVAGKHGGPRIHCDMDGVIRIDASTGDDPADGDREVTNQWIMDSNEFVVSREPPRSDIFGEWNLGQVPVTGEVVDEQPWWERYDLPMTPGEGMSRGTGGTPAVALKDIADYEGEGVWRVRRRTIEDDTTRSL
;
A
#
# COMPACT_ATOMS: atom_id res chain seq x y z
N MET A 1 -21.66 25.96 0.99
CA MET A 1 -21.02 25.58 2.27
C MET A 1 -19.57 26.03 2.19
N ASN A 2 -19.08 26.81 3.17
CA ASN A 2 -17.66 27.16 3.26
C ASN A 2 -16.86 25.87 3.45
N GLN A 3 -16.25 25.36 2.38
CA GLN A 3 -15.32 24.24 2.49
C GLN A 3 -14.14 24.71 3.32
N ARG A 4 -13.71 23.87 4.27
CA ARG A 4 -12.46 24.10 5.01
C ARG A 4 -11.30 24.25 4.01
N PRO A 5 -10.30 25.08 4.31
CA PRO A 5 -9.11 25.19 3.46
C PRO A 5 -8.44 23.81 3.32
N ALA A 6 -7.78 23.57 2.19
CA ALA A 6 -6.98 22.36 2.04
C ALA A 6 -5.85 22.37 3.08
N PRO A 7 -5.57 21.22 3.72
CA PRO A 7 -4.45 21.07 4.63
C PRO A 7 -3.15 21.17 3.84
N VAL A 8 -2.04 21.38 4.56
CA VAL A 8 -0.71 21.35 3.95
C VAL A 8 -0.47 19.97 3.35
N PRO A 9 -0.12 19.87 2.05
CA PRO A 9 0.12 18.59 1.42
C PRO A 9 1.36 17.91 2.01
N GLN A 10 1.31 16.59 2.07
CA GLN A 10 2.33 15.74 2.68
C GLN A 10 2.67 14.60 1.70
N ASP A 11 3.80 13.94 1.91
CA ASP A 11 4.23 12.84 1.04
C ASP A 11 3.21 11.69 1.07
N PRO A 12 2.51 11.41 -0.05
CA PRO A 12 1.53 10.34 -0.11
C PRO A 12 2.17 8.95 -0.06
N GLU A 13 3.50 8.82 -0.14
CA GLU A 13 4.20 7.55 0.00
C GLU A 13 4.84 7.34 1.37
N ALA A 14 4.86 8.36 2.23
CA ALA A 14 5.59 8.30 3.48
C ALA A 14 4.85 7.43 4.48
N ALA A 15 5.49 6.36 4.94
CA ALA A 15 5.02 5.68 6.12
C ALA A 15 5.14 6.63 7.33
N PHE A 16 4.03 6.91 8.00
CA PHE A 16 4.02 7.69 9.22
C PHE A 16 4.60 6.85 10.37
N SER A 17 5.68 7.33 10.97
CA SER A 17 6.34 6.68 12.10
C SER A 17 7.13 7.69 12.93
N THR A 18 7.45 7.31 14.16
CA THR A 18 8.34 8.06 15.06
C THR A 18 9.66 7.31 15.27
N LYS A 19 10.66 7.99 15.84
CA LYS A 19 11.97 7.38 16.15
C LYS A 19 11.90 6.36 17.30
N THR A 20 10.87 6.42 18.13
CA THR A 20 10.66 5.52 19.25
C THR A 20 10.45 4.09 18.73
N PRO A 21 11.23 3.11 19.22
CA PRO A 21 10.99 1.70 18.91
C PRO A 21 9.81 1.15 19.71
N PRO A 22 9.13 0.10 19.23
CA PRO A 22 8.15 -0.63 20.03
C PRO A 22 8.76 -1.23 21.30
N ALA A 23 8.05 -1.11 22.42
CA ALA A 23 8.53 -1.59 23.73
C ALA A 23 8.16 -3.05 24.02
N LEU A 24 7.11 -3.56 23.38
CA LEU A 24 6.53 -4.88 23.64
C LEU A 24 6.80 -5.85 22.49
N MET A 25 7.11 -7.10 22.83
CA MET A 25 7.28 -8.19 21.86
C MET A 25 5.92 -8.69 21.37
N PRO A 26 5.76 -9.06 20.08
CA PRO A 26 4.46 -9.44 19.54
C PRO A 26 3.94 -10.75 20.14
N ARG A 27 2.61 -10.81 20.33
CA ARG A 27 1.89 -12.04 20.67
C ARG A 27 1.32 -12.66 19.40
N THR A 28 1.38 -13.96 19.24
CA THR A 28 0.82 -14.64 18.06
C THR A 28 -0.70 -14.73 18.11
N THR A 29 -1.31 -15.14 17.00
CA THR A 29 -2.77 -15.30 16.84
C THR A 29 -3.11 -16.78 16.62
N PRO A 30 -3.05 -17.61 17.68
CA PRO A 30 -3.46 -19.00 17.57
C PRO A 30 -4.96 -19.08 17.28
N THR A 31 -5.39 -20.08 16.51
CA THR A 31 -6.80 -20.23 16.14
C THR A 31 -7.75 -20.41 17.33
N ALA A 32 -7.22 -20.84 18.48
CA ALA A 32 -7.98 -20.97 19.72
C ALA A 32 -8.44 -19.62 20.31
N ASP A 33 -7.79 -18.52 19.92
CA ASP A 33 -8.12 -17.17 20.38
C ASP A 33 -9.07 -16.44 19.42
N ASP A 34 -9.38 -17.03 18.26
CA ASP A 34 -10.25 -16.40 17.28
C ASP A 34 -11.71 -16.36 17.81
N PRO A 35 -12.45 -15.28 17.52
CA PRO A 35 -13.87 -15.23 17.87
C PRO A 35 -14.67 -16.31 17.14
N ALA A 36 -15.81 -16.68 17.73
CA ALA A 36 -16.75 -17.58 17.07
C ALA A 36 -17.16 -17.01 15.69
N GLY A 37 -17.00 -17.81 14.64
CA GLY A 37 -17.31 -17.41 13.27
C GLY A 37 -16.12 -17.03 12.40
N ALA A 38 -14.90 -16.98 12.94
CA ALA A 38 -13.70 -16.70 12.15
C ALA A 38 -13.51 -17.64 10.95
N ASP A 39 -14.07 -18.85 11.00
CA ASP A 39 -13.97 -19.91 9.98
C ASP A 39 -15.07 -19.89 8.91
N ARG A 40 -16.02 -18.93 8.96
CA ARG A 40 -17.15 -18.86 8.03
C ARG A 40 -17.32 -17.48 7.43
N LEU A 41 -17.96 -17.37 6.26
CA LEU A 41 -18.23 -16.06 5.65
C LEU A 41 -19.24 -15.24 6.48
N GLY A 42 -19.04 -13.92 6.52
CA GLY A 42 -19.88 -12.97 7.26
C GLY A 42 -19.27 -12.55 8.60
N LEU A 43 -20.08 -11.80 9.37
CA LEU A 43 -19.70 -11.25 10.67
C LEU A 43 -20.63 -11.78 11.77
N THR A 44 -20.05 -12.29 12.84
CA THR A 44 -20.77 -12.55 14.11
C THR A 44 -20.77 -11.32 15.02
N PRO A 45 -21.65 -11.27 16.03
CA PRO A 45 -21.61 -10.21 17.04
C PRO A 45 -20.25 -10.07 17.73
N GLU A 46 -19.58 -11.19 18.02
CA GLU A 46 -18.25 -11.21 18.64
C GLU A 46 -17.17 -10.64 17.71
N GLU A 47 -17.23 -10.95 16.41
CA GLU A 47 -16.33 -10.38 15.40
C GLU A 47 -16.55 -8.87 15.24
N ILE A 48 -17.81 -8.42 15.29
CA ILE A 48 -18.14 -6.99 15.24
C ILE A 48 -17.60 -6.27 16.47
N GLU A 49 -17.78 -6.83 17.66
CA GLU A 49 -17.26 -6.26 18.90
C GLU A 49 -15.73 -6.20 18.87
N GLN A 50 -15.06 -7.25 18.41
CA GLN A 50 -13.61 -7.27 18.23
C GLN A 50 -13.17 -6.19 17.26
N PHE A 51 -13.76 -6.09 16.07
CA PHE A 51 -13.35 -5.10 15.08
C PHE A 51 -13.55 -3.67 15.58
N ARG A 52 -14.63 -3.39 16.31
CA ARG A 52 -14.86 -2.06 16.90
C ARG A 52 -13.83 -1.72 17.98
N ARG A 53 -13.46 -2.68 18.82
CA ARG A 53 -12.50 -2.47 19.91
C ARG A 53 -11.08 -2.38 19.40
N ASP A 54 -10.72 -3.29 18.50
CA ASP A 54 -9.32 -3.59 18.16
C ASP A 54 -8.95 -3.08 16.76
N GLY A 55 -9.91 -2.73 15.91
CA GLY A 55 -9.70 -2.23 14.55
C GLY A 55 -9.26 -3.29 13.55
N TYR A 56 -9.35 -4.58 13.90
CA TYR A 56 -9.07 -5.71 13.01
C TYR A 56 -9.95 -6.91 13.29
N LEU A 57 -10.00 -7.83 12.33
CA LEU A 57 -10.51 -9.20 12.49
C LEU A 57 -9.73 -10.16 11.59
N ILE A 58 -9.74 -11.44 11.93
CA ILE A 58 -9.13 -12.51 11.12
C ILE A 58 -10.22 -13.47 10.67
N LYS A 59 -10.24 -13.79 9.38
CA LYS A 59 -11.02 -14.90 8.82
C LYS A 59 -10.08 -16.05 8.44
N ARG A 60 -10.33 -17.22 9.01
CA ARG A 60 -9.60 -18.45 8.74
C ARG A 60 -10.19 -19.15 7.55
N ASN A 61 -9.33 -19.65 6.66
CA ASN A 61 -9.73 -20.37 5.45
C ASN A 61 -10.82 -19.63 4.65
N LEU A 62 -10.74 -18.28 4.63
CA LEU A 62 -11.69 -17.47 3.86
C LEU A 62 -11.56 -17.75 2.36
N LEU A 63 -10.32 -18.03 1.97
CA LEU A 63 -9.89 -18.36 0.61
C LEU A 63 -9.22 -19.73 0.67
N LEU A 64 -9.41 -20.54 -0.36
CA LEU A 64 -8.77 -21.86 -0.42
C LEU A 64 -7.27 -21.67 -0.68
N GLY A 65 -6.40 -22.22 0.18
CA GLY A 65 -4.95 -22.04 0.07
C GLY A 65 -4.35 -22.42 -1.29
N ASP A 66 -4.87 -23.48 -1.92
CA ASP A 66 -4.41 -23.95 -3.24
C ASP A 66 -4.65 -22.94 -4.37
N LEU A 67 -5.49 -21.91 -4.17
CA LEU A 67 -5.73 -20.85 -5.16
C LEU A 67 -4.45 -20.11 -5.54
N TYR A 68 -3.46 -20.08 -4.65
CA TYR A 68 -2.23 -19.29 -4.81
C TYR A 68 -1.06 -20.10 -5.37
N ARG A 69 -1.19 -21.43 -5.48
CA ARG A 69 -0.12 -22.27 -6.00
C ARG A 69 0.38 -21.81 -7.37
N PRO A 70 -0.47 -21.50 -8.37
CA PRO A 70 -0.01 -21.01 -9.67
C PRO A 70 0.73 -19.66 -9.59
N ILE A 71 0.32 -18.78 -8.67
CA ILE A 71 0.96 -17.47 -8.47
C ILE A 71 2.35 -17.63 -7.85
N LEU A 72 2.48 -18.50 -6.85
CA LEU A 72 3.78 -18.84 -6.27
C LEU A 72 4.67 -19.56 -7.29
N ASP A 73 4.12 -20.45 -8.10
CA ASP A 73 4.87 -21.11 -9.19
C ASP A 73 5.43 -20.07 -10.18
N LEU A 74 4.67 -19.02 -10.49
CA LEU A 74 5.15 -17.89 -11.30
C LEU A 74 6.20 -17.04 -10.57
N LEU A 75 6.04 -16.80 -9.27
CA LEU A 75 7.01 -16.07 -8.45
C LEU A 75 8.39 -16.75 -8.51
N TRP A 76 8.42 -18.08 -8.37
CA TRP A 76 9.65 -18.87 -8.44
C TRP A 76 10.33 -18.86 -9.81
N GLN A 77 9.62 -18.48 -10.86
CA GLN A 77 10.14 -18.33 -12.22
C GLN A 77 10.61 -16.90 -12.53
N GLN A 78 10.40 -15.95 -11.62
CA GLN A 78 10.76 -14.55 -11.89
C GLN A 78 12.28 -14.41 -12.04
N PRO A 79 12.76 -13.69 -13.08
CA PRO A 79 14.19 -13.54 -13.33
C PRO A 79 15.01 -13.10 -12.11
N PRO A 80 14.55 -12.16 -11.26
CA PRO A 80 15.26 -11.81 -10.02
C PRO A 80 15.53 -12.99 -9.09
N ILE A 81 14.57 -13.93 -8.97
CA ILE A 81 14.67 -15.13 -8.14
C ILE A 81 15.60 -16.15 -8.79
N THR A 82 15.38 -16.48 -10.06
CA THR A 82 16.13 -17.52 -10.77
C THR A 82 17.59 -17.12 -11.01
N GLN A 83 17.85 -15.86 -11.38
CA GLN A 83 19.21 -15.36 -11.62
C GLN A 83 19.99 -15.14 -10.31
N ALA A 84 19.30 -14.95 -9.18
CA ALA A 84 19.93 -14.95 -7.86
C ALA A 84 20.25 -16.38 -7.36
N GLY A 85 19.86 -17.42 -8.10
CA GLY A 85 20.08 -18.82 -7.70
C GLY A 85 19.23 -19.26 -6.51
N VAL A 86 18.11 -18.59 -6.28
CA VAL A 86 17.19 -18.89 -5.18
C VAL A 86 16.30 -20.04 -5.62
N LEU A 87 16.34 -21.14 -4.88
CA LEU A 87 15.65 -22.37 -5.22
C LEU A 87 14.51 -22.61 -4.23
N ARG A 88 13.32 -22.89 -4.77
CA ARG A 88 12.12 -23.16 -3.98
C ARG A 88 12.31 -24.24 -2.93
N ASP A 89 12.93 -25.35 -3.28
CA ASP A 89 12.98 -26.52 -2.38
C ASP A 89 14.28 -26.56 -1.54
N ARG A 90 15.05 -25.46 -1.53
CA ARG A 90 16.34 -25.34 -0.83
C ARG A 90 16.36 -24.11 0.08
N PRO A 91 15.84 -24.20 1.31
CA PRO A 91 15.79 -23.07 2.24
C PRO A 91 17.14 -22.40 2.51
N GLU A 92 18.25 -23.13 2.35
CA GLU A 92 19.61 -22.59 2.44
C GLU A 92 19.93 -21.53 1.36
N THR A 93 19.13 -21.45 0.29
CA THR A 93 19.28 -20.45 -0.78
C THR A 93 18.47 -19.18 -0.55
N TRP A 94 17.61 -19.15 0.47
CA TRP A 94 16.73 -18.02 0.79
C TRP A 94 17.43 -16.93 1.60
N VAL A 95 18.74 -17.04 1.79
CA VAL A 95 19.46 -16.25 2.79
C VAL A 95 19.83 -14.87 2.24
N SER A 96 19.51 -13.84 3.03
CA SER A 96 19.94 -12.45 2.88
C SER A 96 19.88 -11.90 1.44
N PRO A 97 18.71 -11.87 0.78
CA PRO A 97 18.55 -11.23 -0.52
C PRO A 97 19.25 -9.87 -0.66
N GLY A 98 19.25 -9.08 0.42
CA GLY A 98 19.81 -7.73 0.43
C GLY A 98 21.33 -7.70 0.34
N ASP A 99 22.02 -8.78 0.72
CA ASP A 99 23.49 -8.87 0.67
C ASP A 99 23.96 -9.82 -0.43
N ARG A 100 23.25 -10.93 -0.64
CA ARG A 100 23.73 -12.07 -1.46
C ARG A 100 23.19 -12.07 -2.88
N TRP A 101 22.05 -11.43 -3.16
CA TRP A 101 21.53 -11.40 -4.54
C TRP A 101 22.27 -10.37 -5.40
N PRO A 102 22.41 -10.60 -6.72
CA PRO A 102 22.93 -9.59 -7.65
C PRO A 102 22.19 -8.26 -7.49
N LYS A 103 22.90 -7.12 -7.59
CA LYS A 103 22.32 -5.78 -7.31
C LYS A 103 21.15 -5.46 -8.24
N GLU A 104 21.27 -5.87 -9.49
CA GLU A 104 20.28 -5.81 -10.57
C GLU A 104 19.00 -6.63 -10.29
N ASN A 105 19.05 -7.60 -9.37
CA ASN A 105 17.92 -8.45 -9.01
C ASN A 105 17.21 -7.94 -7.74
N ARG A 106 17.83 -7.03 -7.00
CA ARG A 106 17.25 -6.40 -5.80
C ARG A 106 16.17 -5.39 -6.19
N TRP A 107 16.26 -4.80 -7.37
CA TRP A 107 15.40 -3.72 -7.83
C TRP A 107 15.02 -3.97 -9.28
N GLY A 108 13.81 -3.65 -9.70
CA GLY A 108 13.56 -3.44 -11.12
C GLY A 108 14.59 -2.45 -11.68
N LEU A 109 15.27 -2.77 -12.77
CA LEU A 109 16.09 -1.80 -13.48
C LEU A 109 15.25 -1.11 -14.56
N SER A 110 15.51 0.18 -14.77
CA SER A 110 14.83 1.04 -15.75
C SER A 110 14.96 0.56 -17.20
N SER A 111 15.91 -0.33 -17.50
CA SER A 111 16.11 -0.89 -18.84
C SER A 111 14.97 -1.78 -19.34
N ASN A 112 14.02 -2.16 -18.48
CA ASN A 112 13.02 -3.20 -18.78
C ASN A 112 11.58 -2.68 -18.96
N TRP A 113 11.34 -1.37 -18.98
CA TRP A 113 9.96 -0.89 -18.84
C TRP A 113 9.50 0.27 -19.75
N MET A 114 10.36 0.93 -20.51
CA MET A 114 9.96 2.12 -21.27
C MET A 114 10.43 2.11 -22.72
N GLY A 115 9.58 1.63 -23.64
CA GLY A 115 9.74 1.89 -25.09
C GLY A 115 11.13 1.60 -25.66
N SER A 116 11.39 2.07 -26.87
CA SER A 116 12.66 1.85 -27.58
C SER A 116 13.79 2.81 -27.15
N GLU A 117 13.53 3.73 -26.23
CA GLU A 117 14.47 4.79 -25.81
C GLU A 117 14.97 4.53 -24.38
N PRO A 118 16.29 4.48 -24.13
CA PRO A 118 16.82 4.29 -22.79
C PRO A 118 16.53 5.51 -21.90
N TRP A 119 16.10 5.24 -20.66
CA TRP A 119 16.14 6.24 -19.58
C TRP A 119 17.59 6.74 -19.38
N PRO A 120 17.82 7.99 -18.92
CA PRO A 120 19.15 8.49 -18.64
C PRO A 120 19.98 7.49 -17.81
N ARG A 121 21.16 7.10 -18.30
CA ARG A 121 22.13 6.25 -17.59
C ARG A 121 22.46 6.85 -16.21
N PRO A 122 23.00 6.07 -15.26
CA PRO A 122 23.47 6.59 -13.97
C PRO A 122 24.33 7.85 -14.08
N ASP A 123 25.06 7.99 -15.19
CA ASP A 123 25.99 9.08 -15.49
C ASP A 123 25.36 10.22 -16.31
N ASP A 124 24.12 10.05 -16.79
CA ASP A 124 23.44 11.07 -17.60
C ASP A 124 22.89 12.18 -16.69
N ALA A 125 22.94 13.41 -17.19
CA ALA A 125 22.45 14.57 -16.45
C ALA A 125 20.96 14.40 -16.12
N ARG A 126 20.63 14.43 -14.83
CA ARG A 126 19.26 14.41 -14.30
C ARG A 126 18.89 15.82 -13.87
N PRO A 127 18.17 16.61 -14.67
CA PRO A 127 17.72 17.92 -14.23
C PRO A 127 16.73 17.70 -13.07
N GLY A 128 17.18 17.94 -11.84
CA GLY A 128 16.31 17.91 -10.67
C GLY A 128 16.11 16.56 -9.97
N GLY A 129 17.03 15.59 -10.13
CA GLY A 129 17.02 14.38 -9.28
C GLY A 129 18.42 13.95 -8.84
N ALA A 130 18.60 13.64 -7.55
CA ALA A 130 19.90 13.18 -7.03
C ALA A 130 20.22 11.74 -7.52
N VAL A 131 21.52 11.41 -7.63
CA VAL A 131 21.95 10.02 -7.87
C VAL A 131 21.48 9.15 -6.71
N GLY A 132 20.61 8.16 -6.99
CA GLY A 132 19.99 7.29 -6.00
C GLY A 132 18.56 7.68 -5.59
N GLU A 133 17.99 8.74 -6.16
CA GLU A 133 16.59 9.13 -5.94
C GLU A 133 15.59 8.13 -6.57
N ARG A 134 14.40 8.01 -5.98
CA ARG A 134 13.32 7.13 -6.46
C ARG A 134 12.73 7.68 -7.77
N VAL A 135 13.26 7.22 -8.88
CA VAL A 135 12.73 7.43 -10.23
C VAL A 135 11.89 6.23 -10.63
N GLY A 136 10.64 6.45 -11.07
CA GLY A 136 9.72 5.44 -11.63
C GLY A 136 9.62 4.13 -10.82
N ARG A 137 8.56 3.97 -10.02
CA ARG A 137 8.43 2.80 -9.14
C ARG A 137 8.46 1.47 -9.92
N LEU A 138 9.14 0.49 -9.34
CA LEU A 138 9.60 -0.73 -9.99
C LEU A 138 8.60 -1.89 -9.84
N PRO A 139 8.46 -2.78 -10.86
CA PRO A 139 7.58 -3.95 -10.78
C PRO A 139 7.96 -4.88 -9.62
N TYR A 140 9.20 -4.81 -9.16
CA TYR A 140 9.65 -5.45 -7.94
C TYR A 140 10.68 -4.61 -7.19
N LYS A 141 10.74 -4.79 -5.87
CA LYS A 141 11.54 -3.97 -4.95
C LYS A 141 11.98 -4.79 -3.74
N LEU A 142 13.28 -4.84 -3.50
CA LEU A 142 13.86 -5.31 -2.24
C LEU A 142 14.09 -4.15 -1.28
N THR A 143 13.69 -4.28 -0.03
CA THR A 143 14.11 -3.37 1.03
C THR A 143 14.61 -4.17 2.22
N ARG A 144 15.67 -3.68 2.85
CA ARG A 144 16.02 -4.12 4.20
C ARG A 144 15.14 -3.37 5.20
N ASP A 145 14.13 -4.05 5.74
CA ASP A 145 13.23 -3.52 6.75
C ASP A 145 13.66 -4.04 8.13
N ARG A 146 14.32 -3.19 8.93
CA ARG A 146 14.72 -3.49 10.32
C ARG A 146 15.31 -4.91 10.48
N THR A 147 16.25 -5.21 9.59
CA THR A 147 17.04 -6.45 9.40
C THR A 147 16.39 -7.59 8.61
N ASN A 148 15.09 -7.53 8.33
CA ASN A 148 14.43 -8.44 7.40
C ASN A 148 14.66 -8.00 5.95
N ASP A 149 14.89 -8.95 5.04
CA ASP A 149 14.87 -8.69 3.61
C ASP A 149 13.45 -8.89 3.07
N VAL A 150 12.81 -7.77 2.70
CA VAL A 150 11.45 -7.75 2.18
C VAL A 150 11.48 -7.52 0.68
N TRP A 151 11.24 -8.58 -0.08
CA TRP A 151 11.11 -8.50 -1.53
C TRP A 151 9.64 -8.38 -1.90
N ARG A 152 9.32 -7.37 -2.71
CA ARG A 152 7.96 -7.09 -3.15
C ARG A 152 7.90 -7.29 -4.65
N TRP A 153 6.94 -8.07 -5.13
CA TRP A 153 6.58 -8.16 -6.53
C TRP A 153 5.28 -7.38 -6.72
N HIS A 154 5.40 -6.09 -7.02
CA HIS A 154 4.26 -5.19 -7.17
C HIS A 154 3.53 -5.37 -8.50
N GLY A 155 4.25 -5.72 -9.58
CA GLY A 155 3.69 -5.79 -10.93
C GLY A 155 2.62 -6.87 -11.09
N ILE A 156 2.70 -7.96 -10.33
CA ILE A 156 1.62 -8.98 -10.30
C ILE A 156 0.31 -8.43 -9.73
N GLY A 157 0.36 -7.33 -8.96
CA GLY A 157 -0.82 -6.72 -8.36
C GLY A 157 -1.83 -6.16 -9.36
N HIS A 158 -1.46 -6.04 -10.64
CA HIS A 158 -2.36 -5.64 -11.74
C HIS A 158 -2.89 -6.81 -12.57
N ASP A 159 -2.38 -8.01 -12.32
CA ASP A 159 -2.78 -9.18 -13.09
C ASP A 159 -4.24 -9.54 -12.75
N PRO A 160 -5.17 -9.52 -13.72
CA PRO A 160 -6.60 -9.70 -13.43
C PRO A 160 -6.92 -11.03 -12.75
N ASP A 161 -6.17 -12.09 -13.05
CA ASP A 161 -6.33 -13.41 -12.41
C ASP A 161 -5.82 -13.38 -10.97
N PHE A 162 -4.71 -12.67 -10.67
CA PHE A 162 -4.30 -12.47 -9.28
C PHE A 162 -5.27 -11.58 -8.49
N VAL A 163 -5.77 -10.50 -9.10
CA VAL A 163 -6.77 -9.62 -8.49
C VAL A 163 -8.05 -10.40 -8.18
N GLY A 164 -8.55 -11.21 -9.12
CA GLY A 164 -9.73 -12.05 -8.93
C GLY A 164 -9.58 -13.13 -7.85
N ARG A 165 -8.35 -13.62 -7.60
CA ARG A 165 -8.04 -14.58 -6.52
C ARG A 165 -7.83 -13.92 -5.15
N THR A 166 -7.74 -12.60 -5.10
CA THR A 166 -7.42 -11.83 -3.89
C THR A 166 -8.49 -10.76 -3.65
N THR A 167 -8.22 -9.49 -3.96
CA THR A 167 -9.07 -8.35 -3.61
C THR A 167 -10.42 -8.39 -4.30
N GLY A 168 -10.47 -8.89 -5.53
CA GLY A 168 -11.71 -9.09 -6.28
C GLY A 168 -12.42 -10.41 -5.97
N HIS A 169 -11.91 -11.23 -5.05
CA HIS A 169 -12.55 -12.51 -4.72
C HIS A 169 -13.91 -12.28 -4.04
N PRO A 170 -14.98 -13.02 -4.40
CA PRO A 170 -16.33 -12.81 -3.85
C PRO A 170 -16.39 -12.77 -2.32
N ASN A 171 -15.67 -13.67 -1.63
CA ASN A 171 -15.60 -13.68 -0.17
C ASN A 171 -14.93 -12.43 0.42
N VAL A 172 -13.88 -11.91 -0.23
CA VAL A 172 -13.19 -10.69 0.23
C VAL A 172 -14.09 -9.47 0.01
N MET A 173 -14.73 -9.37 -1.16
CA MET A 173 -15.70 -8.30 -1.46
C MET A 173 -16.90 -8.33 -0.50
N HIS A 174 -17.40 -9.53 -0.18
CA HIS A 174 -18.48 -9.71 0.80
C HIS A 174 -18.06 -9.20 2.19
N MET A 175 -16.88 -9.59 2.67
CA MET A 175 -16.37 -9.12 3.97
C MET A 175 -16.13 -7.60 3.97
N ALA A 176 -15.63 -7.04 2.87
CA ALA A 176 -15.43 -5.60 2.73
C ALA A 176 -16.75 -4.83 2.82
N GLU A 177 -17.81 -5.29 2.15
CA GLU A 177 -19.15 -4.68 2.25
C GLU A 177 -19.77 -4.89 3.64
N ALA A 178 -19.56 -6.06 4.26
CA ALA A 178 -20.04 -6.33 5.62
C ALA A 178 -19.41 -5.37 6.64
N LEU A 179 -18.12 -5.03 6.46
CA LEU A 179 -17.39 -4.12 7.33
C LEU A 179 -17.64 -2.65 6.98
N LEU A 180 -17.22 -2.21 5.80
CA LEU A 180 -17.31 -0.82 5.36
C LEU A 180 -18.77 -0.41 5.14
N GLY A 181 -19.54 -1.24 4.45
CA GLY A 181 -20.82 -0.86 3.86
C GLY A 181 -20.68 -0.41 2.40
N GLY A 182 -21.74 -0.64 1.64
CA GLY A 182 -21.79 -0.34 0.22
C GLY A 182 -22.02 1.15 -0.12
N PRO A 183 -21.81 1.51 -1.39
CA PRO A 183 -21.27 0.63 -2.42
C PRO A 183 -19.74 0.55 -2.37
N ILE A 184 -19.18 -0.63 -2.65
CA ILE A 184 -17.74 -0.88 -2.65
C ILE A 184 -17.15 -0.52 -4.01
N LYS A 185 -15.98 0.12 -4.03
CA LYS A 185 -15.26 0.37 -5.29
C LYS A 185 -14.74 -0.96 -5.84
N LYS A 186 -14.96 -1.23 -7.14
CA LYS A 186 -14.37 -2.38 -7.82
C LYS A 186 -12.85 -2.31 -7.75
N PRO A 187 -12.17 -3.31 -7.16
CA PRO A 187 -10.73 -3.34 -7.14
C PRO A 187 -10.20 -3.75 -8.52
N TYR A 188 -9.33 -2.93 -9.09
CA TYR A 188 -8.62 -3.26 -10.32
C TYR A 188 -7.23 -3.82 -10.06
N ARG A 189 -6.78 -3.73 -8.81
CA ARG A 189 -5.44 -4.11 -8.41
C ARG A 189 -5.30 -4.31 -6.91
N ASN A 190 -4.20 -4.93 -6.53
CA ASN A 190 -3.67 -4.97 -5.16
C ASN A 190 -2.20 -4.53 -5.16
N ARG A 191 -1.53 -4.56 -4.00
CA ARG A 191 -0.13 -4.13 -3.89
C ARG A 191 0.89 -5.16 -4.36
N GLY A 192 0.45 -6.34 -4.79
CA GLY A 192 1.28 -7.45 -5.23
C GLY A 192 1.65 -8.41 -4.10
N VAL A 193 2.72 -9.18 -4.30
CA VAL A 193 3.23 -10.18 -3.34
C VAL A 193 4.34 -9.58 -2.51
N TYR A 194 4.25 -9.70 -1.19
CA TYR A 194 5.25 -9.30 -0.22
C TYR A 194 5.86 -10.56 0.39
N ALA A 195 7.10 -10.84 0.01
CA ALA A 195 7.92 -11.92 0.53
C ALA A 195 8.84 -11.37 1.63
N VAL A 196 8.75 -11.91 2.85
CA VAL A 196 9.73 -11.66 3.91
C VAL A 196 10.61 -12.89 4.03
N PHE A 197 11.89 -12.71 3.75
CA PHE A 197 12.88 -13.78 3.82
C PHE A 197 13.40 -13.94 5.24
N PRO A 198 13.92 -15.13 5.60
CA PRO A 198 14.64 -15.35 6.84
C PRO A 198 15.76 -14.33 7.05
N CYS A 199 15.96 -13.91 8.29
CA CYS A 199 17.09 -13.06 8.66
C CYS A 199 18.43 -13.74 8.39
N ASP A 200 19.47 -12.93 8.15
CA ASP A 200 20.84 -13.43 8.17
C ASP A 200 21.19 -13.91 9.59
N LEU A 201 21.71 -15.13 9.71
CA LEU A 201 22.17 -15.67 10.99
C LEU A 201 23.38 -14.90 11.54
N GLU A 202 24.15 -14.25 10.67
CA GLU A 202 25.31 -13.43 11.04
C GLU A 202 24.95 -11.94 11.16
N GLY A 203 23.70 -11.58 10.84
CA GLY A 203 23.19 -10.22 10.86
C GLY A 203 22.64 -9.79 12.23
N PRO A 204 22.27 -8.50 12.36
CA PRO A 204 21.56 -8.00 13.53
C PRO A 204 20.15 -8.62 13.66
N ASP A 205 19.68 -8.72 14.90
CA ASP A 205 18.36 -9.27 15.22
C ASP A 205 17.21 -8.53 14.50
N SER A 206 16.22 -9.30 14.06
CA SER A 206 14.96 -8.79 13.52
C SER A 206 14.24 -7.88 14.52
N ALA A 207 13.81 -6.72 14.05
CA ALA A 207 13.10 -5.75 14.86
C ALA A 207 11.83 -5.25 14.16
N LEU A 208 10.86 -4.81 14.97
CA LEU A 208 9.62 -4.22 14.47
C LEU A 208 9.85 -2.79 13.97
N GLY A 209 9.47 -2.54 12.72
CA GLY A 209 9.43 -1.23 12.08
C GLY A 209 8.03 -0.62 12.14
N ALA A 210 7.47 -0.43 13.34
CA ALA A 210 6.11 0.06 13.51
C ALA A 210 5.86 1.39 12.77
N HIS A 211 4.93 1.36 11.82
CA HIS A 211 4.49 2.48 11.02
C HIS A 211 3.02 2.35 10.65
N MET A 212 2.45 3.42 10.12
CA MET A 212 1.18 3.41 9.42
C MET A 212 1.41 3.97 8.02
N ASP A 213 0.81 3.37 7.00
CA ASP A 213 0.89 3.93 5.66
C ASP A 213 0.13 5.25 5.59
N GLN A 214 0.72 6.27 4.97
CA GLN A 214 0.00 7.50 4.66
C GLN A 214 -0.80 7.30 3.39
N ASN A 215 -2.00 6.73 3.49
CA ASN A 215 -2.70 6.30 2.29
C ASN A 215 -4.22 6.56 2.35
N MET A 216 -4.91 6.30 1.24
CA MET A 216 -6.36 6.51 1.08
C MET A 216 -7.18 5.28 1.44
N THR A 217 -6.55 4.22 1.92
CA THR A 217 -7.20 2.94 2.16
C THR A 217 -8.10 3.05 3.37
N GLU A 218 -9.36 2.67 3.23
CA GLU A 218 -10.30 2.62 4.36
C GLU A 218 -10.17 1.28 5.09
N LEU A 219 -10.08 0.19 4.34
CA LEU A 219 -9.90 -1.17 4.83
C LEU A 219 -8.67 -1.81 4.17
N MET A 220 -7.64 -2.09 4.97
CA MET A 220 -6.48 -2.85 4.53
C MET A 220 -6.74 -4.34 4.75
N VAL A 221 -6.48 -5.14 3.72
CA VAL A 221 -6.64 -6.59 3.78
C VAL A 221 -5.30 -7.26 3.51
N VAL A 222 -4.94 -8.20 4.36
CA VAL A 222 -3.71 -9.00 4.25
C VAL A 222 -4.10 -10.46 4.15
N THR A 223 -3.73 -11.11 3.06
CA THR A 223 -3.99 -12.54 2.84
C THR A 223 -2.68 -13.30 2.72
N TYR A 224 -2.57 -14.42 3.42
CA TYR A 224 -1.42 -15.30 3.26
C TYR A 224 -1.55 -16.19 2.03
N LEU A 225 -0.45 -16.27 1.28
CA LEU A 225 -0.36 -17.09 0.06
C LEU A 225 0.30 -18.44 0.34
N ASP A 226 0.96 -18.55 1.49
CA ASP A 226 1.61 -19.75 2.02
C ASP A 226 1.48 -19.73 3.55
N ASP A 227 1.79 -20.85 4.21
CA ASP A 227 1.71 -20.96 5.66
C ASP A 227 2.70 -20.03 6.38
N VAL A 228 2.25 -19.43 7.49
CA VAL A 228 3.03 -18.51 8.31
C VAL A 228 2.96 -18.96 9.78
N GLU A 229 4.04 -19.61 10.20
CA GLU A 229 4.22 -20.05 11.57
C GLU A 229 4.60 -18.89 12.51
N PRO A 230 4.38 -19.03 13.83
CA PRO A 230 4.88 -18.09 14.85
C PRO A 230 6.36 -17.73 14.69
N GLY A 231 6.68 -16.43 14.72
CA GLY A 231 8.04 -15.93 14.47
C GLY A 231 8.52 -16.11 13.02
N GLY A 232 7.62 -16.41 12.10
CA GLY A 232 7.88 -16.52 10.66
C GLY A 232 7.82 -15.18 9.92
N GLY A 233 7.91 -14.05 10.61
CA GLY A 233 7.80 -12.72 9.99
C GLY A 233 6.37 -12.38 9.55
N GLY A 234 5.38 -12.84 10.33
CA GLY A 234 3.96 -12.56 10.08
C GLY A 234 3.67 -11.07 10.08
N PHE A 235 2.58 -10.65 9.44
CA PHE A 235 2.17 -9.25 9.48
C PHE A 235 1.82 -8.88 10.92
N THR A 236 2.54 -7.92 11.51
CA THR A 236 2.37 -7.54 12.91
C THR A 236 1.58 -6.24 13.00
N ILE A 237 0.50 -6.22 13.79
CA ILE A 237 -0.38 -5.07 13.98
C ILE A 237 -0.44 -4.63 15.45
N TRP A 238 -0.88 -3.39 15.69
CA TRP A 238 -1.13 -2.85 17.02
C TRP A 238 -2.63 -2.62 17.23
N PRO A 239 -3.36 -3.58 17.83
CA PRO A 239 -4.79 -3.47 18.09
C PRO A 239 -5.19 -2.17 18.79
N GLY A 240 -6.26 -1.52 18.33
CA GLY A 240 -6.75 -0.26 18.90
C GLY A 240 -6.01 1.01 18.42
N SER A 241 -4.92 0.86 17.66
CA SER A 241 -4.17 2.01 17.14
C SER A 241 -4.96 2.93 16.20
N PRO A 242 -5.91 2.46 15.35
CA PRO A 242 -6.76 3.35 14.58
C PRO A 242 -7.56 4.34 15.44
N GLN A 243 -8.11 3.86 16.56
CA GLN A 243 -8.92 4.64 17.49
C GLN A 243 -8.08 5.71 18.21
N MET A 244 -6.78 5.44 18.40
CA MET A 244 -5.83 6.41 18.97
C MET A 244 -5.37 7.45 17.93
N LEU A 245 -5.19 7.04 16.68
CA LEU A 245 -4.66 7.91 15.63
C LEU A 245 -5.74 8.76 14.96
N TYR A 246 -6.86 8.18 14.56
CA TYR A 246 -7.95 8.86 13.85
C TYR A 246 -8.34 10.24 14.42
N PRO A 247 -8.59 10.41 15.74
CA PRO A 247 -8.98 11.72 16.28
C PRO A 247 -7.87 12.78 16.23
N THR A 248 -6.62 12.38 15.99
CA THR A 248 -5.49 13.31 15.88
C THR A 248 -5.33 13.89 14.47
N SER A 249 -6.09 13.39 13.48
CA SER A 249 -6.03 13.91 12.12
C SER A 249 -6.79 15.21 11.94
N GLU A 250 -6.42 16.01 10.94
CA GLU A 250 -7.24 17.15 10.52
C GLU A 250 -8.45 16.73 9.68
N GLN A 251 -8.44 15.53 9.09
CA GLN A 251 -9.50 15.04 8.20
C GLN A 251 -9.89 13.59 8.45
N ALA A 252 -11.17 13.28 8.24
CA ALA A 252 -11.70 11.92 8.39
C ALA A 252 -11.21 10.94 7.30
N PHE A 253 -11.16 11.39 6.04
CA PHE A 253 -10.91 10.48 4.91
C PHE A 253 -9.52 10.64 4.29
N ASN A 254 -8.96 11.85 4.32
CA ASN A 254 -7.63 12.11 3.78
C ASN A 254 -6.67 12.34 4.93
N TRP A 255 -6.13 11.27 5.53
CA TRP A 255 -5.27 11.38 6.70
C TRP A 255 -4.22 12.51 6.58
N VAL A 256 -4.25 13.43 7.54
CA VAL A 256 -3.28 14.50 7.77
C VAL A 256 -2.75 14.36 9.19
N ALA A 257 -1.45 14.12 9.34
CA ALA A 257 -0.84 14.00 10.66
C ALA A 257 -0.65 15.37 11.34
N THR A 258 -0.79 15.40 12.66
CA THR A 258 -0.53 16.56 13.51
C THR A 258 0.53 16.24 14.57
N GLY A 259 0.87 17.21 15.42
CA GLY A 259 1.71 16.95 16.60
C GLY A 259 1.12 15.86 17.50
N ALA A 260 -0.20 15.88 17.73
CA ALA A 260 -0.90 14.86 18.51
C ALA A 260 -0.80 13.46 17.88
N SER A 261 -0.69 13.36 16.54
CA SER A 261 -0.46 12.08 15.87
C SER A 261 0.88 11.45 16.24
N HIS A 262 1.92 12.26 16.46
CA HIS A 262 3.23 11.76 16.87
C HIS A 262 3.18 11.21 18.30
N GLU A 263 2.54 11.94 19.21
CA GLU A 263 2.32 11.49 20.60
C GLU A 263 1.50 10.19 20.64
N ALA A 264 0.43 10.10 19.84
CA ALA A 264 -0.38 8.90 19.73
C ALA A 264 0.42 7.71 19.17
N MET A 265 1.24 7.91 18.13
CA MET A 265 2.11 6.86 17.58
C MET A 265 3.15 6.38 18.61
N ASP A 266 3.78 7.28 19.34
CA ASP A 266 4.72 6.93 20.41
C ASP A 266 4.03 6.14 21.52
N LYS A 267 2.83 6.55 21.92
CA LYS A 267 2.02 5.85 22.91
C LYS A 267 1.61 4.45 22.44
N VAL A 268 1.17 4.31 21.18
CA VAL A 268 0.86 2.99 20.58
C VAL A 268 2.06 2.06 20.70
N LYS A 269 3.26 2.52 20.32
CA LYS A 269 4.48 1.70 20.37
C LYS A 269 4.91 1.34 21.79
N ALA A 270 4.64 2.20 22.77
CA ALA A 270 5.03 2.00 24.15
C ALA A 270 4.05 1.08 24.92
N GLU A 271 2.74 1.23 24.68
CA GLU A 271 1.71 0.67 25.56
C GLU A 271 0.86 -0.43 24.91
N VAL A 272 0.72 -0.45 23.59
CA VAL A 272 -0.14 -1.42 22.90
C VAL A 272 0.67 -2.67 22.58
N GLN A 273 0.17 -3.80 23.07
CA GLN A 273 0.72 -5.12 22.80
C GLN A 273 0.58 -5.46 21.30
N PRO A 274 1.68 -5.56 20.54
CA PRO A 274 1.59 -5.96 19.14
C PRO A 274 1.12 -7.41 19.00
N VAL A 275 0.48 -7.69 17.88
CA VAL A 275 -0.07 -8.99 17.53
C VAL A 275 0.49 -9.43 16.18
N GLU A 276 1.16 -10.58 16.15
CA GLU A 276 1.61 -11.24 14.92
C GLU A 276 0.47 -12.08 14.34
N PHE A 277 0.08 -11.74 13.11
CA PHE A 277 -0.83 -12.57 12.34
C PHE A 277 -0.09 -13.85 11.91
N THR A 278 -0.51 -15.00 12.41
CA THR A 278 0.01 -16.32 12.05
C THR A 278 -1.13 -17.13 11.47
N GLY A 279 -0.90 -18.00 10.50
CA GLY A 279 -2.00 -18.69 9.83
C GLY A 279 -1.59 -19.55 8.66
N LYS A 280 -2.60 -20.10 7.99
CA LYS A 280 -2.45 -20.93 6.79
C LYS A 280 -2.65 -20.13 5.52
N ALA A 281 -2.20 -20.67 4.39
CA ALA A 281 -2.52 -20.10 3.09
C ALA A 281 -4.05 -19.89 2.94
N GLY A 282 -4.46 -18.69 2.57
CA GLY A 282 -5.88 -18.31 2.44
C GLY A 282 -6.52 -17.73 3.71
N ASP A 283 -5.81 -17.73 4.86
CA ASP A 283 -6.21 -16.91 6.00
C ASP A 283 -6.08 -15.42 5.65
N THR A 284 -7.08 -14.64 6.06
CA THR A 284 -7.20 -13.23 5.69
C THR A 284 -7.44 -12.36 6.93
N LEU A 285 -6.59 -11.37 7.13
CA LEU A 285 -6.76 -10.31 8.12
C LEU A 285 -7.36 -9.07 7.45
N PHE A 286 -8.40 -8.54 8.07
CA PHE A 286 -8.99 -7.24 7.71
C PHE A 286 -8.69 -6.26 8.83
N CYS A 287 -8.22 -5.06 8.50
CA CYS A 287 -7.99 -4.02 9.49
C CYS A 287 -8.26 -2.63 8.93
N HIS A 288 -8.58 -1.69 9.81
CA HIS A 288 -8.75 -0.29 9.44
C HIS A 288 -7.47 0.25 8.76
N GLY A 289 -7.60 1.12 7.76
CA GLY A 289 -6.45 1.64 7.00
C GLY A 289 -5.40 2.40 7.83
N LEU A 290 -5.80 2.91 9.00
CA LEU A 290 -4.91 3.56 9.98
C LEU A 290 -4.25 2.59 10.98
N MET A 291 -4.37 1.27 10.77
CA MET A 291 -3.75 0.28 11.64
C MET A 291 -2.23 0.43 11.60
N VAL A 292 -1.62 0.70 12.76
CA VAL A 292 -0.16 0.64 12.90
C VAL A 292 0.27 -0.80 12.72
N HIS A 293 1.29 -1.01 11.90
CA HIS A 293 1.75 -2.32 11.49
C HIS A 293 3.25 -2.35 11.17
N SER A 294 3.76 -3.55 10.94
CA SER A 294 5.16 -3.84 10.61
C SER A 294 5.26 -5.19 9.88
N ALA A 295 6.33 -5.40 9.12
CA ALA A 295 6.81 -6.77 8.93
C ALA A 295 7.14 -7.38 10.30
N GLY A 296 6.75 -8.63 10.53
CA GLY A 296 6.99 -9.29 11.80
C GLY A 296 8.46 -9.62 12.03
N ILE A 297 8.76 -9.96 13.28
CA ILE A 297 10.05 -10.50 13.66
C ILE A 297 10.21 -11.87 12.99
N HIS A 298 11.27 -12.04 12.19
CA HIS A 298 11.49 -13.27 11.44
C HIS A 298 12.65 -14.08 12.01
N GLN A 299 12.33 -15.09 12.81
CA GLN A 299 13.28 -16.04 13.42
C GLN A 299 13.18 -17.44 12.81
N GLY A 300 12.16 -17.68 11.96
CA GLY A 300 11.97 -18.93 11.25
C GLY A 300 12.88 -19.11 10.04
N ARG A 301 12.71 -20.27 9.37
CA ARG A 301 13.43 -20.64 8.15
C ARG A 301 12.58 -20.53 6.87
N GLY A 302 11.25 -20.35 7.01
CA GLY A 302 10.29 -20.17 5.91
C GLY A 302 10.42 -18.81 5.24
N ILE A 303 9.86 -18.63 4.05
CA ILE A 303 9.58 -17.29 3.51
C ILE A 303 8.11 -16.99 3.79
N ARG A 304 7.80 -15.83 4.36
CA ARG A 304 6.41 -15.39 4.48
C ARG A 304 5.95 -14.76 3.18
N PHE A 305 4.91 -15.33 2.55
CA PHE A 305 4.26 -14.75 1.39
C PHE A 305 2.88 -14.17 1.74
N ALA A 306 2.69 -12.87 1.52
CA ALA A 306 1.40 -12.21 1.72
C ALA A 306 1.03 -11.31 0.54
N CYS A 307 -0.26 -11.20 0.28
CA CYS A 307 -0.82 -10.15 -0.57
C CYS A 307 -1.41 -9.04 0.31
N ILE A 308 -0.98 -7.80 0.08
CA ILE A 308 -1.54 -6.61 0.73
C ILE A 308 -2.50 -5.94 -0.26
N GLN A 309 -3.68 -5.59 0.23
CA GLN A 309 -4.81 -5.18 -0.57
C GLN A 309 -5.43 -3.93 0.04
N ASP A 310 -5.84 -3.01 -0.82
CA ASP A 310 -6.47 -1.76 -0.42
C ASP A 310 -7.93 -1.78 -0.86
N MET A 311 -8.85 -1.65 0.10
CA MET A 311 -10.28 -1.61 -0.17
C MET A 311 -10.90 -0.29 0.31
N ASN A 312 -11.84 0.20 -0.49
CA ASN A 312 -12.50 1.48 -0.30
C ASN A 312 -13.99 1.38 -0.65
N LYS A 313 -14.79 2.24 -0.03
CA LYS A 313 -16.09 2.59 -0.60
C LYS A 313 -15.90 3.38 -1.89
N SER A 314 -16.89 3.31 -2.76
CA SER A 314 -16.98 4.28 -3.84
C SER A 314 -17.32 5.65 -3.28
N ARG A 315 -16.53 6.66 -3.65
CA ARG A 315 -16.68 8.03 -3.14
C ARG A 315 -16.33 9.04 -4.22
N ALA A 316 -16.91 10.24 -4.11
CA ALA A 316 -16.48 11.36 -4.93
C ALA A 316 -15.02 11.71 -4.62
N ARG A 317 -14.19 11.75 -5.68
CA ARG A 317 -12.74 12.01 -5.62
C ARG A 317 -12.37 13.31 -6.33
N THR A 318 -11.23 13.90 -5.96
CA THR A 318 -10.66 15.10 -6.60
C THR A 318 -9.40 14.76 -7.37
N HIS A 319 -8.28 15.40 -7.05
CA HIS A 319 -7.02 15.28 -7.76
C HIS A 319 -6.23 14.07 -7.25
N MET A 320 -5.41 13.51 -8.12
CA MET A 320 -4.36 12.59 -7.72
C MET A 320 -3.38 13.24 -6.75
N ARG A 321 -2.89 12.44 -5.79
CA ARG A 321 -1.83 12.80 -4.86
C ARG A 321 -0.47 12.75 -5.55
N TRP A 322 -0.21 13.73 -6.41
CA TRP A 322 1.04 13.83 -7.15
C TRP A 322 2.20 14.26 -6.25
N THR A 323 3.38 13.70 -6.54
CA THR A 323 4.65 14.08 -5.92
C THR A 323 5.62 14.51 -7.01
N VAL A 324 6.03 15.77 -6.94
CA VAL A 324 7.02 16.39 -7.82
C VAL A 324 8.40 16.27 -7.20
N ALA A 325 9.40 15.93 -8.02
CA ALA A 325 10.80 15.91 -7.62
C ALA A 325 11.28 17.29 -7.16
N GLY A 326 12.11 17.29 -6.11
CA GLY A 326 12.78 18.50 -5.64
C GLY A 326 14.08 18.72 -6.43
N LYS A 327 14.48 19.98 -6.67
CA LYS A 327 15.75 20.25 -7.36
C LYS A 327 16.92 20.47 -6.42
N HIS A 328 18.13 20.18 -6.92
CA HIS A 328 19.39 20.44 -6.22
C HIS A 328 19.46 19.83 -4.80
N GLY A 329 18.81 18.67 -4.61
CA GLY A 329 18.71 18.02 -3.30
C GLY A 329 17.66 18.63 -2.36
N GLY A 330 16.81 19.52 -2.86
CA GLY A 330 15.64 20.05 -2.16
C GLY A 330 14.55 18.98 -1.95
N PRO A 331 13.60 19.22 -1.02
CA PRO A 331 12.54 18.27 -0.72
C PRO A 331 11.58 18.10 -1.91
N ARG A 332 10.89 16.96 -1.94
CA ARG A 332 9.78 16.74 -2.88
C ARG A 332 8.63 17.69 -2.57
N ILE A 333 7.84 17.99 -3.58
CA ILE A 333 6.70 18.91 -3.49
C ILE A 333 5.43 18.11 -3.79
N HIS A 334 4.40 18.27 -2.97
CA HIS A 334 3.21 17.44 -3.03
C HIS A 334 2.00 18.26 -3.46
N CYS A 335 1.15 17.65 -4.29
CA CYS A 335 -0.12 18.23 -4.69
C CYS A 335 -1.09 18.26 -3.50
N ASP A 336 -1.74 19.39 -3.29
CA ASP A 336 -2.81 19.52 -2.30
C ASP A 336 -4.17 19.04 -2.84
N MET A 337 -5.17 19.04 -1.95
CA MET A 337 -6.53 18.59 -2.27
C MET A 337 -7.25 19.46 -3.30
N ASP A 338 -6.80 20.71 -3.48
CA ASP A 338 -7.29 21.67 -4.47
C ASP A 338 -6.59 21.51 -5.83
N GLY A 339 -5.69 20.53 -5.96
CA GLY A 339 -4.96 20.27 -7.20
C GLY A 339 -3.82 21.24 -7.40
N VAL A 340 -3.29 21.84 -6.34
CA VAL A 340 -2.24 22.85 -6.43
C VAL A 340 -0.91 22.29 -5.95
N ILE A 341 0.13 22.54 -6.74
CA ILE A 341 1.53 22.29 -6.43
C ILE A 341 2.19 23.66 -6.28
N ARG A 342 2.90 23.88 -5.17
CA ARG A 342 3.56 25.15 -4.86
C ARG A 342 5.06 24.97 -4.80
N ILE A 343 5.76 25.62 -5.72
CA ILE A 343 7.21 25.59 -5.83
C ILE A 343 7.77 26.91 -5.30
N ASP A 344 8.58 26.82 -4.26
CA ASP A 344 9.13 28.00 -3.60
C ASP A 344 10.26 28.62 -4.44
N ALA A 345 9.99 29.80 -5.01
CA ALA A 345 10.93 30.59 -5.80
C ALA A 345 12.16 31.08 -5.00
N SER A 346 12.09 31.10 -3.66
CA SER A 346 13.18 31.57 -2.80
C SER A 346 14.37 30.60 -2.71
N THR A 347 14.21 29.38 -3.22
CA THR A 347 15.23 28.32 -3.17
C THR A 347 16.29 28.42 -4.28
N GLY A 348 16.21 29.42 -5.16
CA GLY A 348 17.08 29.55 -6.34
C GLY A 348 16.72 28.59 -7.48
N ASP A 349 15.64 27.85 -7.30
CA ASP A 349 15.03 26.96 -8.27
C ASP A 349 14.15 27.75 -9.25
N ASP A 350 14.11 27.38 -10.53
CA ASP A 350 13.15 27.94 -11.49
C ASP A 350 11.76 27.34 -11.20
N PRO A 351 10.83 28.14 -10.65
CA PRO A 351 9.52 27.65 -10.27
C PRO A 351 8.60 27.43 -11.49
N ALA A 352 8.99 27.90 -12.68
CA ALA A 352 8.30 27.68 -13.95
C ALA A 352 8.81 26.45 -14.70
N ASP A 353 9.76 25.69 -14.14
CA ASP A 353 10.26 24.47 -14.76
C ASP A 353 9.20 23.36 -14.72
N GLY A 354 8.61 23.10 -15.88
CA GLY A 354 7.64 22.05 -16.11
C GLY A 354 8.22 20.68 -16.44
N ASP A 355 9.54 20.53 -16.57
CA ASP A 355 10.21 19.27 -16.89
C ASP A 355 10.54 18.43 -15.65
N ARG A 356 10.14 18.90 -14.46
CA ARG A 356 10.28 18.12 -13.22
C ARG A 356 9.55 16.81 -13.33
N GLU A 357 10.23 15.77 -12.84
CA GLU A 357 9.63 14.47 -12.70
C GLU A 357 8.47 14.51 -11.69
N VAL A 358 7.34 13.94 -12.07
CA VAL A 358 6.17 13.73 -11.22
C VAL A 358 5.83 12.25 -11.13
N THR A 359 5.54 11.81 -9.92
CA THR A 359 5.24 10.41 -9.57
C THR A 359 4.03 10.31 -8.66
N ASN A 360 3.46 9.12 -8.57
CA ASN A 360 2.42 8.77 -7.60
C ASN A 360 2.63 7.36 -7.04
N GLN A 361 1.83 6.99 -6.05
CA GLN A 361 1.85 5.66 -5.50
C GLN A 361 1.17 4.64 -6.40
N TRP A 362 1.84 4.22 -7.48
CA TRP A 362 1.17 3.36 -8.43
C TRP A 362 0.72 2.05 -7.83
N ILE A 363 1.35 1.48 -6.80
CA ILE A 363 0.95 0.16 -6.26
C ILE A 363 -0.45 0.12 -5.64
N MET A 364 -1.10 1.28 -5.45
CA MET A 364 -2.42 1.41 -4.84
C MET A 364 -3.55 1.52 -5.87
N ASP A 365 -4.69 0.91 -5.52
CA ASP A 365 -5.93 1.02 -6.29
C ASP A 365 -6.56 2.41 -6.20
N SER A 366 -6.34 3.15 -5.11
CA SER A 366 -6.86 4.50 -4.88
C SER A 366 -5.73 5.49 -4.60
N ASN A 367 -5.56 6.47 -5.49
CA ASN A 367 -4.52 7.51 -5.40
C ASN A 367 -5.05 8.95 -5.39
N GLU A 368 -6.38 9.11 -5.40
CA GLU A 368 -7.03 10.41 -5.48
C GLU A 368 -7.65 10.77 -4.14
N PHE A 369 -7.57 12.06 -3.78
CA PHE A 369 -8.20 12.57 -2.58
C PHE A 369 -9.71 12.34 -2.60
N VAL A 370 -10.29 12.00 -1.45
CA VAL A 370 -11.75 12.06 -1.24
C VAL A 370 -12.15 13.53 -1.13
N VAL A 371 -13.23 13.95 -1.79
CA VAL A 371 -13.67 15.36 -1.82
C VAL A 371 -13.97 15.92 -0.43
N SER A 372 -14.48 15.08 0.48
CA SER A 372 -14.84 15.50 1.83
C SER A 372 -13.64 16.00 2.63
N ARG A 373 -13.84 17.11 3.33
CA ARG A 373 -12.87 17.76 4.24
C ARG A 373 -13.39 17.80 5.68
N GLU A 374 -14.29 16.89 6.02
CA GLU A 374 -14.82 16.83 7.39
C GLU A 374 -13.71 16.43 8.38
N PRO A 375 -13.71 16.98 9.61
CA PRO A 375 -12.82 16.51 10.65
C PRO A 375 -13.14 15.05 11.01
N PRO A 376 -12.22 14.36 11.71
CA PRO A 376 -12.51 13.07 12.30
C PRO A 376 -13.79 13.10 13.15
N ARG A 377 -14.56 12.04 13.02
CA ARG A 377 -15.79 11.81 13.81
C ARG A 377 -15.46 11.33 15.22
N SER A 378 -16.39 11.47 16.15
CA SER A 378 -16.25 10.91 17.51
C SER A 378 -16.22 9.38 17.50
N ASP A 379 -17.03 8.76 16.64
CA ASP A 379 -16.96 7.34 16.33
C ASP A 379 -16.33 7.13 14.95
N ILE A 380 -15.13 6.52 14.93
CA ILE A 380 -14.41 6.18 13.70
C ILE A 380 -15.21 5.23 12.80
N PHE A 381 -16.07 4.40 13.39
CA PHE A 381 -16.92 3.44 12.68
C PHE A 381 -18.35 3.93 12.50
N GLY A 382 -18.64 5.21 12.77
CA GLY A 382 -20.01 5.73 12.78
C GLY A 382 -20.72 5.66 11.42
N GLU A 383 -19.98 5.52 10.32
CA GLU A 383 -20.54 5.27 8.97
C GLU A 383 -20.23 3.89 8.40
N TRP A 384 -19.64 3.01 9.20
CA TRP A 384 -19.33 1.65 8.79
C TRP A 384 -20.55 0.75 8.97
N ASN A 385 -20.74 -0.22 8.08
CA ASN A 385 -21.84 -1.17 8.17
C ASN A 385 -21.68 -2.07 9.40
N LEU A 386 -20.53 -2.72 9.55
CA LEU A 386 -20.25 -3.66 10.64
C LEU A 386 -21.42 -4.64 10.89
N GLY A 387 -21.96 -5.20 9.82
CA GLY A 387 -23.06 -6.17 9.86
C GLY A 387 -24.46 -5.60 10.21
N GLN A 388 -24.63 -4.27 10.30
CA GLN A 388 -25.93 -3.65 10.59
C GLN A 388 -26.97 -3.87 9.47
N VAL A 389 -26.50 -3.94 8.23
CA VAL A 389 -27.31 -4.15 7.02
C VAL A 389 -26.74 -5.36 6.26
N PRO A 390 -27.61 -6.21 5.67
CA PRO A 390 -27.16 -7.33 4.84
C PRO A 390 -26.28 -6.88 3.67
N VAL A 391 -25.30 -7.71 3.33
CA VAL A 391 -24.47 -7.55 2.12
C VAL A 391 -25.34 -7.75 0.89
N THR A 392 -25.29 -6.80 -0.03
CA THR A 392 -26.09 -6.77 -1.27
C THR A 392 -25.26 -7.06 -2.52
N GLY A 393 -23.93 -6.95 -2.43
CA GLY A 393 -23.03 -7.07 -3.57
C GLY A 393 -22.94 -5.79 -4.42
N GLU A 394 -23.30 -4.63 -3.86
CA GLU A 394 -23.25 -3.37 -4.58
C GLU A 394 -21.81 -2.91 -4.80
N VAL A 395 -21.32 -3.09 -6.03
CA VAL A 395 -19.96 -2.71 -6.46
C VAL A 395 -20.05 -1.64 -7.54
N VAL A 396 -19.38 -0.50 -7.33
CA VAL A 396 -19.23 0.55 -8.35
C VAL A 396 -17.95 0.32 -9.13
N ASP A 397 -18.10 0.21 -10.44
CA ASP A 397 -16.98 0.18 -11.37
C ASP A 397 -16.50 1.61 -11.68
N GLU A 398 -15.72 2.20 -10.77
CA GLU A 398 -15.10 3.50 -11.00
C GLU A 398 -14.00 3.38 -12.07
N GLN A 399 -13.95 4.33 -13.02
CA GLN A 399 -12.85 4.42 -13.97
C GLN A 399 -11.50 4.47 -13.22
N PRO A 400 -10.56 3.55 -13.50
CA PRO A 400 -9.25 3.52 -12.86
C PRO A 400 -8.50 4.85 -13.02
N TRP A 401 -7.78 5.26 -11.97
CA TRP A 401 -7.08 6.55 -11.97
C TRP A 401 -6.00 6.64 -13.05
N TRP A 402 -5.42 5.53 -13.50
CA TRP A 402 -4.43 5.58 -14.57
C TRP A 402 -5.04 5.77 -15.94
N GLU A 403 -6.20 5.18 -16.22
CA GLU A 403 -6.96 5.44 -17.45
C GLU A 403 -7.37 6.92 -17.50
N ARG A 404 -7.88 7.43 -16.37
CA ARG A 404 -8.32 8.83 -16.25
C ARG A 404 -7.22 9.86 -16.56
N TYR A 405 -5.96 9.49 -16.30
CA TYR A 405 -4.80 10.36 -16.48
C TYR A 405 -3.90 9.94 -17.65
N ASP A 406 -4.38 9.07 -18.55
CA ASP A 406 -3.65 8.59 -19.73
C ASP A 406 -2.28 7.94 -19.39
N LEU A 407 -2.19 7.26 -18.25
CA LEU A 407 -0.96 6.67 -17.74
C LEU A 407 -0.83 5.19 -18.18
N PRO A 408 0.26 4.81 -18.87
CA PRO A 408 0.47 3.45 -19.31
C PRO A 408 0.85 2.60 -18.10
N MET A 409 -0.12 1.87 -17.56
CA MET A 409 0.04 1.12 -16.33
C MET A 409 0.30 -0.38 -16.55
N THR A 410 -0.41 -0.92 -17.53
CA THR A 410 -0.39 -2.34 -17.85
C THR A 410 0.84 -2.68 -18.70
N PRO A 411 1.31 -3.93 -18.63
CA PRO A 411 2.33 -4.40 -19.56
C PRO A 411 1.87 -4.25 -21.01
N GLY A 412 2.77 -3.75 -21.86
CA GLY A 412 2.54 -3.68 -23.30
C GLY A 412 2.61 -5.05 -23.98
N GLU A 413 2.26 -5.09 -25.26
CA GLU A 413 2.35 -6.31 -26.08
C GLU A 413 3.77 -6.91 -26.02
N GLY A 414 3.86 -8.21 -25.71
CA GLY A 414 5.13 -8.93 -25.58
C GLY A 414 5.79 -8.90 -24.19
N MET A 415 5.24 -8.17 -23.22
CA MET A 415 5.75 -8.19 -21.83
C MET A 415 5.18 -9.36 -21.02
N SER A 416 5.96 -9.91 -20.08
CA SER A 416 5.54 -11.04 -19.23
C SER A 416 4.53 -10.64 -18.15
N ARG A 417 3.71 -11.60 -17.68
CA ARG A 417 2.79 -11.38 -16.54
C ARG A 417 3.52 -10.86 -15.31
N GLY A 418 2.87 -9.98 -14.56
CA GLY A 418 3.43 -9.35 -13.37
C GLY A 418 4.54 -8.34 -13.63
N THR A 419 4.63 -7.85 -14.87
CA THR A 419 5.34 -6.62 -15.22
C THR A 419 4.32 -5.48 -15.33
N GLY A 420 4.76 -4.22 -15.21
CA GLY A 420 3.84 -3.09 -15.07
C GLY A 420 4.34 -2.07 -14.03
N GLY A 421 3.67 -0.94 -13.94
CA GLY A 421 4.13 0.21 -13.16
C GLY A 421 3.40 1.49 -13.55
N THR A 422 3.89 2.65 -13.17
CA THR A 422 3.43 3.91 -13.76
C THR A 422 4.67 4.73 -14.04
N PRO A 423 4.86 5.22 -15.28
CA PRO A 423 6.04 5.99 -15.60
C PRO A 423 5.99 7.28 -14.81
N ALA A 424 7.17 7.83 -14.53
CA ALA A 424 7.21 9.21 -14.12
C ALA A 424 6.91 10.09 -15.35
N VAL A 425 6.18 11.18 -15.13
CA VAL A 425 5.76 12.12 -16.20
C VAL A 425 6.29 13.50 -15.90
N ALA A 426 6.37 14.39 -16.90
CA ALA A 426 6.76 15.77 -16.65
C ALA A 426 5.62 16.55 -15.99
N LEU A 427 5.95 17.52 -15.12
CA LEU A 427 4.97 18.36 -14.45
C LEU A 427 4.05 19.10 -15.44
N LYS A 428 4.60 19.62 -16.54
CA LYS A 428 3.84 20.26 -17.63
C LYS A 428 2.83 19.32 -18.29
N ASP A 429 3.06 18.02 -18.26
CA ASP A 429 2.17 17.03 -18.88
C ASP A 429 0.92 16.77 -18.05
N ILE A 430 0.90 17.22 -16.79
CA ILE A 430 -0.25 17.05 -15.88
C ILE A 430 -0.81 18.36 -15.32
N ALA A 431 -0.09 19.48 -15.40
CA ALA A 431 -0.44 20.72 -14.73
C ALA A 431 -0.13 21.96 -15.59
N ASP A 432 -0.86 23.04 -15.33
CA ASP A 432 -0.69 24.34 -15.97
C ASP A 432 -0.01 25.32 -14.99
N TYR A 433 0.98 26.08 -15.47
CA TYR A 433 1.67 27.08 -14.65
C TYR A 433 0.87 28.38 -14.59
N GLU A 434 0.52 28.82 -13.37
CA GLU A 434 -0.31 30.02 -13.14
C GLU A 434 0.53 31.26 -12.75
N GLY A 435 1.85 31.12 -12.65
CA GLY A 435 2.74 32.17 -12.15
C GLY A 435 3.08 32.00 -10.66
N GLU A 436 4.10 32.72 -10.21
CA GLU A 436 4.53 32.77 -8.79
C GLU A 436 4.78 31.39 -8.16
N GLY A 437 5.24 30.41 -8.95
CA GLY A 437 5.49 29.05 -8.49
C GLY A 437 4.24 28.20 -8.24
N VAL A 438 3.09 28.63 -8.74
CA VAL A 438 1.84 27.88 -8.64
C VAL A 438 1.62 27.06 -9.91
N TRP A 439 1.49 25.74 -9.74
CA TRP A 439 1.06 24.81 -10.78
C TRP A 439 -0.31 24.23 -10.42
N ARG A 440 -1.26 24.30 -11.35
CA ARG A 440 -2.60 23.72 -11.19
C ARG A 440 -2.70 22.42 -11.98
N VAL A 441 -2.90 21.32 -11.28
CA VAL A 441 -3.13 20.01 -11.89
C VAL A 441 -4.42 20.04 -12.69
N ARG A 442 -4.35 19.61 -13.95
CA ARG A 442 -5.52 19.51 -14.82
C ARG A 442 -6.46 18.47 -14.25
N ARG A 443 -7.70 18.89 -13.97
CA ARG A 443 -8.74 17.98 -13.51
C ARG A 443 -9.17 17.08 -14.66
N ARG A 444 -9.02 15.78 -14.48
CA ARG A 444 -9.63 14.78 -15.34
C ARG A 444 -10.87 14.29 -14.64
N THR A 445 -12.05 14.52 -15.22
CA THR A 445 -13.31 14.03 -14.67
C THR A 445 -13.47 12.56 -14.98
N ILE A 446 -14.18 11.84 -14.11
CA ILE A 446 -14.74 10.52 -14.45
C ILE A 446 -15.62 10.76 -15.67
N GLU A 447 -15.30 10.14 -16.81
CA GLU A 447 -16.27 10.07 -17.88
C GLU A 447 -17.45 9.26 -17.34
N ASP A 448 -18.65 9.84 -17.34
CA ASP A 448 -19.90 9.13 -17.03
C ASP A 448 -20.15 8.10 -18.14
N ASP A 449 -19.34 7.04 -18.17
CA ASP A 449 -19.48 5.96 -19.11
C ASP A 449 -20.58 5.04 -18.59
N THR A 450 -21.82 5.46 -18.82
CA THR A 450 -23.08 4.72 -18.57
C THR A 450 -23.16 3.37 -19.30
N THR A 451 -22.05 2.90 -19.89
CA THR A 451 -21.95 1.74 -20.77
C THR A 451 -20.98 0.64 -20.32
N ARG A 452 -20.24 0.79 -19.20
CA ARG A 452 -19.46 -0.33 -18.64
C ARG A 452 -20.38 -1.29 -17.86
N SER A 453 -21.16 -2.08 -18.60
CA SER A 453 -21.92 -3.20 -18.06
C SER A 453 -20.98 -4.32 -17.57
N LEU A 454 -21.26 -4.83 -16.37
CA LEU A 454 -20.54 -5.88 -15.63
C LEU A 454 -20.11 -7.10 -16.45
#